data_AF-A0A314YG62-F1
#
_entry.id   AF-A0A314YG62-F1
#
_cell.length_a   1.000
_cell.length_b   1.000
_cell.length_c   1.000
_cell.angle_alpha   90.00
_cell.angle_beta   90.00
_cell.angle_gamma   90.00
#
_symmetry.space_group_name_H-M   'P 1'
#
loop_
_entity.id
_entity.type
_entity.pdbx_description
1 polymer ?
#
loop_
_entity_poly.entity_id
_entity_poly.type
_entity_poly.pdbx_seq_one_letter_code
_entity_poly.pdbx_strand_id
1 'polypeptide(L)'
;MLLLDSPAYFRFAFVALILIFCPLISSLSDRKPVQSEDEIVVMVVPDYQMLEYVEKLASTLSDDPPRPLIMWNPRLISEDVGVGFNVRKLRRYFLSTFTTVYSMRPMQSGAVFRCYPGSWKVFYDDKDRPNRYLLAKELIRRPDAEELEMIFGNVDEKSEQGQSLFDQAAGIFSSLNRFMRVISR
;
A
#
# COMPACT_ATOMS: atom_id res chain seq x y z
N MET A 1 5.40 -16.85 -12.03
CA MET A 1 5.51 -15.39 -12.23
C MET A 1 4.27 -14.95 -13.00
N LEU A 2 3.13 -14.86 -12.30
CA LEU A 2 1.86 -14.45 -12.90
C LEU A 2 1.91 -12.93 -13.06
N LEU A 3 1.95 -12.48 -14.31
CA LEU A 3 1.70 -11.10 -14.68
C LEU A 3 0.26 -10.76 -14.26
N LEU A 4 0.15 -10.01 -13.17
CA LEU A 4 -1.07 -9.32 -12.76
C LEU A 4 -1.27 -8.12 -13.68
N ASP A 5 -1.60 -8.37 -14.94
CA ASP A 5 -1.74 -7.33 -15.97
C ASP A 5 -3.01 -6.48 -15.82
N SER A 6 -3.79 -6.64 -14.73
CA SER A 6 -4.80 -5.65 -14.38
C SER A 6 -5.23 -5.73 -12.91
N PRO A 7 -5.27 -4.59 -12.19
CA PRO A 7 -5.78 -4.52 -10.83
C PRO A 7 -7.25 -4.96 -10.71
N ALA A 8 -8.01 -4.98 -11.83
CA ALA A 8 -9.37 -5.49 -11.85
C ALA A 8 -9.41 -7.02 -11.65
N TYR A 9 -8.55 -7.78 -12.32
CA TYR A 9 -8.56 -9.25 -12.21
C TYR A 9 -8.13 -9.72 -10.82
N PHE A 10 -7.20 -9.01 -10.17
CA PHE A 10 -6.86 -9.29 -8.77
C PHE A 10 -8.04 -9.03 -7.81
N ARG A 11 -8.77 -7.92 -8.03
CA ARG A 11 -9.99 -7.62 -7.26
C ARG A 11 -11.04 -8.71 -7.41
N PHE A 12 -11.28 -9.19 -8.62
CA PHE A 12 -12.28 -10.23 -8.88
C PHE A 12 -11.85 -11.60 -8.35
N ALA A 13 -10.61 -12.03 -8.60
CA ALA A 13 -10.14 -13.35 -8.20
C ALA A 13 -10.08 -13.52 -6.69
N PHE A 14 -9.63 -12.50 -5.94
CA PHE A 14 -9.53 -12.59 -4.48
C PHE A 14 -10.88 -12.49 -3.78
N VAL A 15 -11.79 -11.65 -4.27
CA VAL A 15 -13.18 -11.59 -3.76
C VAL A 15 -13.90 -12.91 -4.02
N ALA A 16 -13.75 -13.48 -5.22
CA ALA A 16 -14.29 -14.81 -5.53
C ALA A 16 -13.69 -15.88 -4.59
N LEU A 17 -12.38 -15.84 -4.32
CA LEU A 17 -11.75 -16.76 -3.38
C LEU A 17 -12.29 -16.62 -1.96
N ILE A 18 -12.45 -15.39 -1.44
CA ILE A 18 -13.06 -15.16 -0.12
C ILE A 18 -14.50 -15.70 -0.09
N LEU A 19 -15.30 -15.41 -1.11
CA LEU A 19 -16.70 -15.86 -1.17
C LEU A 19 -16.82 -17.38 -1.31
N ILE A 20 -15.83 -18.05 -1.91
CA ILE A 20 -15.81 -19.51 -2.06
C ILE A 20 -15.38 -20.20 -0.75
N PHE A 21 -14.47 -19.60 0.02
CA PHE A 21 -13.92 -20.20 1.24
C PHE A 21 -14.56 -19.70 2.54
N CYS A 22 -15.40 -18.65 2.49
CA CYS A 22 -16.13 -18.15 3.65
C CYS A 22 -17.58 -18.69 3.64
N PRO A 23 -17.93 -19.66 4.49
CA PRO A 23 -19.27 -20.27 4.48
C PRO A 23 -20.37 -19.36 5.03
N LEU A 24 -20.00 -18.26 5.71
CA LEU A 24 -20.91 -17.30 6.32
C LEU A 24 -20.76 -15.94 5.65
N ILE A 25 -21.79 -15.53 4.91
CA ILE A 25 -21.91 -14.21 4.29
C ILE A 25 -23.12 -13.52 4.92
N SER A 26 -22.91 -12.32 5.47
CA SER A 26 -23.97 -11.48 6.01
C SER A 26 -23.86 -10.09 5.39
N SER A 27 -25.00 -9.43 5.21
CA SER A 27 -25.03 -8.01 4.86
C SER A 27 -24.68 -7.18 6.09
N LEU A 28 -23.93 -6.09 5.91
CA LEU A 28 -23.63 -5.17 7.01
C LEU A 28 -24.90 -4.52 7.59
N SER A 29 -26.00 -4.49 6.82
CA SER A 29 -27.31 -3.98 7.25
C SER A 29 -28.11 -4.99 8.08
N ASP A 30 -27.64 -6.22 8.23
CA ASP A 30 -28.32 -7.22 9.06
C ASP A 30 -28.28 -6.83 10.53
N ARG A 31 -29.26 -7.31 11.31
CA ARG A 31 -29.38 -6.95 12.74
C ARG A 31 -28.15 -7.39 13.56
N LYS A 32 -27.57 -8.53 13.21
CA LYS A 32 -26.39 -9.10 13.85
C LYS A 32 -25.51 -9.76 12.77
N PRO A 33 -24.72 -8.96 12.05
CA PRO A 33 -23.95 -9.44 10.90
C PRO A 33 -22.73 -10.27 11.31
N VAL A 34 -22.34 -10.19 12.58
CA VAL A 34 -21.25 -10.94 13.20
C VAL A 34 -21.74 -11.57 14.49
N GLN A 35 -21.44 -12.85 14.66
CA GLN A 35 -21.74 -13.63 15.84
C GLN A 35 -20.59 -13.58 16.86
N SER A 36 -20.83 -14.09 18.06
CA SER A 36 -19.82 -14.16 19.12
C SER A 36 -18.75 -15.21 18.81
N GLU A 37 -19.12 -16.23 18.05
CA GLU A 37 -18.28 -17.37 17.70
C GLU A 37 -17.38 -17.10 16.49
N ASP A 38 -17.60 -15.99 15.77
CA ASP A 38 -16.80 -15.62 14.61
C ASP A 38 -15.39 -15.17 15.04
N GLU A 39 -14.38 -15.92 14.61
CA GLU A 39 -12.98 -15.67 14.96
C GLU A 39 -12.34 -14.55 14.12
N ILE A 40 -12.74 -14.42 12.85
CA ILE A 40 -12.19 -13.43 11.90
C ILE A 40 -13.35 -12.82 11.11
N VAL A 41 -13.34 -11.49 11.00
CA VAL A 41 -14.32 -10.76 10.20
C VAL A 41 -13.65 -10.14 8.99
N VAL A 42 -14.21 -10.39 7.80
CA VAL A 42 -13.74 -9.80 6.55
C VAL A 42 -14.83 -8.92 5.95
N MET A 43 -14.57 -7.61 5.87
CA MET A 43 -15.43 -6.66 5.18
C MET A 43 -14.95 -6.50 3.74
N VAL A 44 -15.83 -6.77 2.78
CA VAL A 44 -15.53 -6.65 1.35
C VAL A 44 -16.06 -5.33 0.83
N VAL A 45 -15.14 -4.45 0.39
CA VAL A 45 -15.43 -3.15 -0.22
C VAL A 45 -16.42 -2.30 0.60
N PRO A 46 -16.21 -2.09 1.92
CA PRO A 46 -17.07 -1.20 2.68
C PRO A 46 -16.96 0.23 2.15
N ASP A 47 -18.10 0.91 1.98
CA ASP A 47 -18.18 2.26 1.39
C ASP A 47 -18.44 3.35 2.44
N TYR A 48 -18.27 4.61 2.07
CA TYR A 48 -18.41 5.76 2.97
C TYR A 48 -19.80 5.84 3.63
N GLN A 49 -20.85 5.41 2.94
CA GLN A 49 -22.22 5.37 3.48
C GLN A 49 -22.36 4.40 4.67
N MET A 50 -21.48 3.40 4.72
CA MET A 50 -21.45 2.37 5.76
C MET A 50 -20.48 2.71 6.90
N LEU A 51 -19.81 3.87 6.86
CA LEU A 51 -18.75 4.20 7.79
C LEU A 51 -19.16 4.05 9.26
N GLU A 52 -20.35 4.52 9.63
CA GLU A 52 -20.85 4.42 11.00
C GLU A 52 -21.00 2.95 11.45
N TYR A 53 -21.47 2.07 10.57
CA TYR A 53 -21.58 0.64 10.84
C TYR A 53 -20.20 -0.01 10.98
N VAL A 54 -19.25 0.39 10.14
CA VAL A 54 -17.87 -0.10 10.19
C VAL A 54 -17.19 0.30 11.50
N GLU A 55 -17.37 1.55 11.94
CA GLU A 55 -16.83 2.02 13.23
C GLU A 55 -17.45 1.28 14.42
N LYS A 56 -18.78 1.08 14.41
CA LYS A 56 -19.50 0.30 15.45
C LYS A 56 -19.06 -1.16 15.49
N LEU A 57 -18.84 -1.78 14.33
CA LEU A 57 -18.40 -3.17 14.28
C LEU A 57 -16.95 -3.29 14.76
N ALA A 58 -16.07 -2.39 14.32
CA ALA A 58 -14.69 -2.35 14.77
C ALA A 58 -14.58 -2.17 16.30
N SER A 59 -15.41 -1.33 16.91
CA SER A 59 -15.43 -1.18 18.37
C SER A 59 -15.90 -2.45 19.07
N THR A 60 -16.90 -3.14 18.52
CA THR A 60 -17.40 -4.42 19.03
C THR A 60 -16.38 -5.55 18.88
N LEU A 61 -15.46 -5.46 17.92
CA LEU A 61 -14.40 -6.45 17.71
C LEU A 61 -13.11 -6.11 18.49
N SER A 62 -13.06 -4.95 19.14
CA SER A 62 -11.93 -4.51 19.97
C SER A 62 -11.98 -5.04 21.41
N ASP A 63 -12.62 -6.20 21.61
CA ASP A 63 -12.65 -6.95 22.87
C ASP A 63 -11.23 -7.40 23.29
N ASP A 64 -11.07 -7.99 24.49
CA ASP A 64 -9.80 -8.57 24.95
C ASP A 64 -9.87 -10.11 24.98
N PRO A 65 -9.15 -10.85 24.11
CA PRO A 65 -8.27 -10.37 23.05
C PRO A 65 -9.03 -9.84 21.82
N PRO A 66 -8.45 -8.90 21.05
CA PRO A 66 -9.13 -8.29 19.92
C PRO A 66 -9.33 -9.29 18.78
N ARG A 67 -10.54 -9.31 18.21
CA ARG A 67 -10.88 -10.15 17.07
C ARG A 67 -10.39 -9.48 15.76
N PRO A 68 -9.65 -10.20 14.89
CA PRO A 68 -9.16 -9.63 13.64
C PRO A 68 -10.29 -9.14 12.73
N LEU A 69 -10.21 -7.87 12.35
CA LEU A 69 -11.06 -7.25 11.33
C LEU A 69 -10.22 -6.91 10.10
N ILE A 70 -10.53 -7.55 8.98
CA ILE A 70 -9.86 -7.34 7.68
C ILE A 70 -10.81 -6.55 6.78
N MET A 71 -10.34 -5.40 6.28
CA MET A 71 -11.05 -4.65 5.26
C MET A 71 -10.39 -4.86 3.90
N TRP A 72 -11.12 -5.43 2.96
CA TRP A 72 -10.69 -5.58 1.58
C TRP A 72 -11.13 -4.38 0.74
N ASN A 73 -10.16 -3.65 0.18
CA ASN A 73 -10.39 -2.49 -0.69
C ASN A 73 -11.44 -1.50 -0.13
N PRO A 74 -11.26 -0.98 1.11
CA PRO A 74 -12.22 -0.08 1.73
C PRO A 74 -12.28 1.28 1.02
N ARG A 75 -13.50 1.83 0.90
CA ARG A 75 -13.82 3.14 0.32
C ARG A 75 -14.52 4.04 1.34
N LEU A 76 -13.95 4.13 2.55
CA LEU A 76 -14.58 4.84 3.67
C LEU A 76 -14.54 6.37 3.58
N ILE A 77 -13.96 6.93 2.50
CA ILE A 77 -13.89 8.36 2.24
C ILE A 77 -14.58 8.62 0.92
N SER A 78 -15.61 9.48 0.92
CA SER A 78 -16.25 9.95 -0.30
C SER A 78 -15.33 10.91 -1.05
N GLU A 79 -15.26 10.76 -2.37
CA GLU A 79 -14.54 11.68 -3.25
C GLU A 79 -15.25 13.05 -3.34
N ASP A 80 -16.58 13.06 -3.23
CA ASP A 80 -17.42 14.27 -3.37
C ASP A 80 -17.46 15.14 -2.11
N VAL A 81 -17.37 14.52 -0.92
CA VAL A 81 -17.48 15.24 0.38
C VAL A 81 -16.14 15.89 0.79
N GLY A 82 -15.07 15.64 0.04
CA GLY A 82 -13.84 16.41 0.10
C GLY A 82 -13.01 16.27 1.38
N VAL A 83 -11.84 16.91 1.36
CA VAL A 83 -10.75 16.85 2.35
C VAL A 83 -11.08 17.65 3.62
N GLY A 84 -12.27 17.43 4.19
CA GLY A 84 -12.78 18.14 5.36
C GLY A 84 -12.18 17.70 6.70
N PHE A 85 -12.59 18.37 7.78
CA PHE A 85 -12.23 18.03 9.17
C PHE A 85 -12.57 16.57 9.53
N ASN A 86 -13.72 16.07 9.04
CA ASN A 86 -14.16 14.70 9.29
C ASN A 86 -13.24 13.65 8.66
N VAL A 87 -12.74 13.88 7.43
CA VAL A 87 -11.78 12.96 6.78
C VAL A 87 -10.45 12.94 7.52
N ARG A 88 -9.98 14.09 8.01
CA ARG A 88 -8.77 14.16 8.85
C ARG A 88 -8.95 13.41 10.16
N LYS A 89 -10.12 13.54 10.80
CA LYS A 89 -10.47 12.80 12.02
C LYS A 89 -10.51 11.30 11.76
N LEU A 90 -11.18 10.87 10.69
CA LEU A 90 -11.26 9.46 10.28
C LEU A 90 -9.87 8.85 10.05
N ARG A 91 -9.01 9.54 9.29
CA ARG A 91 -7.63 9.08 9.05
C ARG A 91 -6.80 9.00 10.33
N ARG A 92 -6.94 9.97 11.23
CA ARG A 92 -6.13 10.09 12.45
C ARG A 92 -6.53 9.12 13.54
N TYR A 93 -7.82 8.85 13.72
CA TYR A 93 -8.33 8.09 14.87
C TYR A 93 -8.87 6.72 14.53
N PHE A 94 -9.39 6.51 13.31
CA PHE A 94 -9.94 5.21 12.90
C PHE A 94 -8.97 4.46 12.00
N LEU A 95 -8.63 5.01 10.83
CA LEU A 95 -7.79 4.30 9.86
C LEU A 95 -6.35 4.08 10.33
N SER A 96 -5.88 4.87 11.29
CA SER A 96 -4.54 4.73 11.89
C SER A 96 -4.40 3.50 12.80
N THR A 97 -5.52 2.94 13.28
CA THR A 97 -5.50 1.71 14.10
C THR A 97 -5.29 0.46 13.25
N PHE A 98 -5.52 0.55 11.94
CA PHE A 98 -5.35 -0.54 11.00
C PHE A 98 -3.95 -0.55 10.38
N THR A 99 -3.43 -1.75 10.19
CA THR A 99 -2.19 -1.95 9.44
C THR A 99 -2.51 -2.27 7.98
N THR A 100 -1.94 -1.50 7.05
CA THR A 100 -2.04 -1.83 5.62
C THR A 100 -1.15 -3.02 5.28
N VAL A 101 -1.76 -4.18 5.06
CA VAL A 101 -1.07 -5.45 4.74
C VAL A 101 -0.76 -5.60 3.25
N TYR A 102 -1.63 -5.09 2.38
CA TYR A 102 -1.48 -5.13 0.94
C TYR A 102 -2.00 -3.84 0.32
N SER A 103 -1.25 -3.27 -0.61
CA SER A 103 -1.67 -2.11 -1.39
C SER A 103 -0.96 -2.12 -2.72
N MET A 104 -1.70 -1.90 -3.80
CA MET A 104 -1.15 -1.64 -5.13
C MET A 104 -1.83 -0.39 -5.67
N ARG A 105 -1.03 0.65 -5.92
CA ARG A 105 -1.51 1.91 -6.48
C ARG A 105 -0.70 2.25 -7.73
N PRO A 106 -1.23 1.99 -8.93
CA PRO A 106 -0.62 2.49 -10.15
C PRO A 106 -0.70 4.03 -10.20
N MET A 107 0.31 4.63 -10.81
CA MET A 107 0.49 6.06 -11.02
C MET A 107 0.97 6.29 -12.46
N GLN A 108 1.00 7.53 -12.93
CA GLN A 108 1.41 7.82 -14.32
C GLN A 108 2.88 7.47 -14.59
N SER A 109 3.74 7.59 -13.58
CA SER A 109 5.18 7.37 -13.70
C SER A 109 5.64 6.02 -13.13
N GLY A 110 4.70 5.13 -12.79
CA GLY A 110 4.99 3.83 -12.19
C GLY A 110 3.97 3.39 -11.14
N ALA A 111 4.41 2.84 -10.00
CA ALA A 111 3.49 2.31 -8.99
C ALA A 111 4.04 2.34 -7.56
N VAL A 112 3.12 2.44 -6.59
CA VAL A 112 3.41 2.23 -5.17
C VAL A 112 2.81 0.91 -4.73
N PHE A 113 3.64 0.06 -4.13
CA PHE A 113 3.28 -1.30 -3.76
C PHE A 113 3.63 -1.58 -2.30
N ARG A 114 2.79 -2.38 -1.64
CA ARG A 114 3.02 -2.95 -0.32
C ARG A 114 2.54 -4.40 -0.29
N CYS A 115 3.37 -5.28 0.24
CA CYS A 115 3.01 -6.65 0.61
C CYS A 115 3.71 -6.99 1.93
N TYR A 116 2.95 -7.14 3.02
CA TYR A 116 3.46 -7.51 4.34
C TYR A 116 4.03 -8.95 4.31
N PRO A 117 5.15 -9.23 4.99
CA PRO A 117 5.91 -8.37 5.91
C PRO A 117 6.89 -7.41 5.24
N GLY A 118 6.97 -7.40 3.91
CA GLY A 118 7.87 -6.53 3.16
C GLY A 118 7.58 -5.03 3.33
N SER A 119 8.59 -4.22 3.02
CA SER A 119 8.56 -2.76 3.02
C SER A 119 7.64 -2.20 1.93
N TRP A 120 7.31 -0.91 2.03
CA TRP A 120 6.73 -0.17 0.91
C TRP A 120 7.76 -0.07 -0.21
N LYS A 121 7.31 -0.20 -1.46
CA LYS A 121 8.16 -0.12 -2.65
C LYS A 121 7.54 0.85 -3.62
N VAL A 122 8.38 1.69 -4.21
CA VAL A 122 8.03 2.56 -5.34
C VAL A 122 8.72 2.00 -6.56
N PHE A 123 8.00 1.91 -7.66
CA PHE A 123 8.48 1.41 -8.94
C PHE A 123 8.28 2.48 -10.02
N TYR A 124 9.19 2.53 -10.99
CA TYR A 124 9.00 3.24 -12.26
C TYR A 124 8.43 2.32 -13.31
N ASP A 125 7.70 2.89 -14.27
CA ASP A 125 7.44 2.19 -15.53
C ASP A 125 8.74 2.04 -16.31
N ASP A 126 8.97 0.84 -16.83
CA ASP A 126 10.09 0.55 -17.72
C ASP A 126 9.77 1.09 -19.12
N LYS A 127 10.46 2.17 -19.51
CA LYS A 127 10.28 2.82 -20.83
C LYS A 127 10.69 1.89 -21.99
N ASP A 128 11.64 1.00 -21.76
CA ASP A 128 12.18 0.10 -22.79
C ASP A 128 11.38 -1.20 -22.88
N ARG A 129 10.67 -1.58 -21.81
CA ARG A 129 9.87 -2.81 -21.73
C ARG A 129 8.47 -2.52 -21.21
N PRO A 130 7.48 -2.35 -22.11
CA PRO A 130 6.09 -2.15 -21.71
C PRO A 130 5.61 -3.21 -20.71
N ASN A 131 4.79 -2.80 -19.74
CA ASN A 131 4.26 -3.64 -18.66
C ASN A 131 5.32 -4.20 -17.68
N ARG A 132 6.53 -3.63 -17.65
CA ARG A 132 7.54 -3.93 -16.65
C ARG A 132 7.76 -2.74 -15.73
N TYR A 133 8.14 -3.07 -14.50
CA TYR A 133 8.37 -2.13 -13.42
C TYR A 133 9.81 -2.25 -12.92
N LEU A 134 10.48 -1.12 -12.72
CA LEU A 134 11.82 -1.05 -12.15
C LEU A 134 11.74 -0.52 -10.72
N LEU A 135 12.39 -1.20 -9.77
CA LEU A 135 12.37 -0.78 -8.37
C LEU A 135 13.10 0.55 -8.20
N ALA A 136 12.37 1.58 -7.77
CA ALA A 136 12.91 2.91 -7.53
C ALA A 136 13.47 3.05 -6.11
N LYS A 137 12.67 2.68 -5.11
CA LYS A 137 13.01 2.88 -3.70
C LYS A 137 12.20 1.94 -2.80
N GLU A 138 12.81 1.52 -1.69
CA GLU A 138 12.13 0.86 -0.59
C GLU A 138 12.00 1.81 0.61
N LEU A 139 10.83 1.81 1.25
CA LEU A 139 10.51 2.66 2.40
C LEU A 139 9.85 1.85 3.51
N ILE A 140 10.15 2.20 4.76
CA ILE A 140 9.54 1.57 5.93
C ILE A 140 8.06 1.95 6.07
N ARG A 141 7.73 3.21 5.74
CA ARG A 141 6.38 3.78 5.79
C ARG A 141 5.81 4.02 4.40
N ARG A 142 4.49 4.23 4.34
CA ARG A 142 3.82 4.67 3.12
C ARG A 142 4.42 6.01 2.68
N PRO A 143 4.91 6.13 1.43
CA PRO A 143 5.42 7.40 0.93
C PRO A 143 4.29 8.42 0.80
N ASP A 144 4.57 9.65 1.21
CA ASP A 144 3.67 10.79 1.03
C ASP A 144 3.82 11.41 -0.37
N ALA A 145 3.03 12.45 -0.68
CA ALA A 145 3.01 13.05 -2.01
C ALA A 145 4.37 13.68 -2.36
N GLU A 146 5.00 14.36 -1.41
CA GLU A 146 6.30 15.02 -1.59
C GLU A 146 7.41 13.99 -1.81
N GLU A 147 7.45 12.91 -1.03
CA GLU A 147 8.38 11.80 -1.24
C GLU A 147 8.21 11.16 -2.62
N LEU A 148 6.96 10.99 -3.08
CA LEU A 148 6.69 10.45 -4.41
C LEU A 148 7.14 11.41 -5.51
N GLU A 149 6.88 12.70 -5.38
CA GLU A 149 7.35 13.73 -6.32
C GLU A 149 8.88 13.76 -6.40
N MET A 150 9.58 13.68 -5.28
CA MET A 150 11.05 13.59 -5.28
C MET A 150 11.55 12.30 -5.95
N ILE A 151 10.90 11.16 -5.71
CA ILE A 151 11.29 9.89 -6.33
C ILE A 151 11.07 9.98 -7.85
N PHE A 152 9.87 10.35 -8.29
CA PHE A 152 9.53 10.41 -9.72
C PHE A 152 10.23 11.56 -10.47
N GLY A 153 10.34 12.74 -9.88
CA GLY A 153 10.98 13.92 -10.51
C GLY A 153 12.47 13.73 -10.77
N ASN A 154 13.15 12.94 -9.93
CA ASN A 154 14.56 12.57 -10.16
C ASN A 154 14.78 11.73 -11.45
N VAL A 155 13.74 11.20 -12.09
CA VAL A 155 13.85 10.41 -13.32
C VAL A 155 13.78 11.28 -14.58
N ASP A 156 12.96 12.33 -14.57
CA ASP A 156 12.81 13.21 -15.73
C ASP A 156 14.07 14.05 -15.99
N GLU A 157 14.81 14.42 -14.93
CA GLU A 157 16.12 15.08 -15.07
C GLU A 157 17.26 14.11 -15.43
N LYS A 158 17.14 12.82 -15.07
CA LYS A 158 18.17 11.81 -15.35
C LYS A 158 18.15 11.29 -16.79
N SER A 159 17.12 11.59 -17.57
CA SER A 159 17.09 11.25 -19.00
C SER A 159 18.05 12.07 -19.87
N GLU A 160 18.65 13.17 -19.37
CA GLU A 160 19.57 14.00 -20.18
C GLU A 160 21.06 13.92 -19.81
N GLN A 161 21.47 13.24 -18.73
CA GLN A 161 22.89 13.16 -18.34
C GLN A 161 23.36 11.76 -17.99
N GLY A 162 23.64 10.96 -19.03
CA GLY A 162 24.33 9.67 -18.95
C GLY A 162 25.79 9.72 -18.46
N GLN A 163 26.26 10.84 -17.88
CA GLN A 163 27.61 11.01 -17.35
C GLN A 163 27.70 11.02 -15.82
N SER A 164 26.63 11.39 -15.09
CA SER A 164 26.74 11.64 -13.64
C SER A 164 26.86 10.37 -12.78
N LEU A 165 26.31 9.23 -13.22
CA LEU A 165 26.34 7.97 -12.47
C LEU A 165 27.74 7.31 -12.49
N PHE A 166 28.49 7.45 -13.58
CA PHE A 166 29.87 6.97 -13.65
C PHE A 166 30.82 7.83 -12.82
N ASP A 167 30.62 9.16 -12.80
CA ASP A 167 31.41 10.07 -11.97
C ASP A 167 31.16 9.86 -10.48
N GLN A 168 29.91 9.59 -10.07
CA GLN A 168 29.58 9.26 -8.69
C GLN A 168 30.19 7.91 -8.26
N ALA A 169 30.18 6.90 -9.14
CA ALA A 169 30.82 5.62 -8.88
C ALA A 169 32.34 5.78 -8.76
N ALA A 170 32.98 6.53 -9.66
CA ALA A 170 34.42 6.79 -9.63
C ALA A 170 34.86 7.51 -8.33
N GLY A 171 34.04 8.44 -7.84
CA GLY A 171 34.26 9.12 -6.55
C GLY A 171 34.24 8.16 -5.36
N ILE A 172 33.32 7.20 -5.34
CA ILE A 172 33.17 6.21 -4.26
C ILE A 172 34.27 5.12 -4.33
N PHE A 173 34.73 4.74 -5.53
CA PHE A 173 35.87 3.82 -5.66
C PHE A 173 37.21 4.45 -5.22
N SER A 174 37.37 5.76 -5.38
CA SER A 174 38.58 6.47 -4.94
C SER A 174 38.74 6.51 -3.41
N SER A 175 37.63 6.56 -2.66
CA SER A 175 37.65 6.61 -1.20
C SER A 175 38.02 5.26 -0.60
N LEU A 176 37.49 4.15 -1.14
CA LEU A 176 37.83 2.78 -0.72
C LEU A 176 39.32 2.45 -0.91
N ASN A 177 39.92 2.91 -2.00
CA ASN A 177 41.34 2.67 -2.28
C ASN A 177 42.27 3.43 -1.31
N ARG A 178 41.81 4.54 -0.74
CA ARG A 178 42.54 5.30 0.30
C ARG A 178 42.42 4.63 1.67
N PHE A 179 41.27 4.02 1.99
CA PHE A 179 41.10 3.25 3.22
C PHE A 179 41.94 1.96 3.24
N MET A 180 42.05 1.25 2.11
CA MET A 180 42.88 0.03 2.02
C MET A 180 44.39 0.31 2.16
N ARG A 181 44.85 1.53 1.88
CA ARG A 181 46.26 1.93 2.01
C ARG A 181 46.67 2.29 3.46
N VAL A 182 45.69 2.48 4.35
CA VAL A 182 45.91 2.78 5.78
C VAL A 182 45.90 1.52 6.65
N ILE A 183 45.25 0.44 6.17
CA ILE A 183 45.14 -0.84 6.90
C ILE A 183 46.26 -1.83 6.54
N SER A 184 47.05 -1.55 5.50
CA SER A 184 48.14 -2.42 5.03
C SER A 184 49.53 -2.06 5.59
N ARG A 185 49.60 -1.46 6.78
CA ARG A 185 50.86 -1.23 7.50
C ARG A 185 50.80 -1.69 8.95
#